data_AF-A0AAD2DZK1-F1
#
_entry.id   AF-A0AAD2DZK1-F1
#
_cell.length_a   1.000
_cell.length_b   1.000
_cell.length_c   1.000
_cell.angle_alpha   90.00
_cell.angle_beta   90.00
_cell.angle_gamma   90.00
#
_symmetry.space_group_name_H-M   'P 1'
#
loop_
_entity.id
_entity.type
_entity.pdbx_description
1 polymer ?
#
loop_
_entity_poly.entity_id
_entity_poly.type
_entity_poly.pdbx_seq_one_letter_code
_entity_poly.pdbx_strand_id
1 'polypeptide(L)'
;MSEIMESSRRQNLDLQLQTFGPFFRITAKGLETQRELGRAEGVIRVWYPCKILHLDSIRLQRETLGMEKSIFGIGLFIGAVAIRHGYDSGCKKTELLAINDTDLYHLKLVRFYKRIGFRVVHEVTGSSLGDLGHIIKEHHLLEVKSNST
;
A
#
# COMPACT_ATOMS: atom_id res chain seq x y z
N MET A 1 -2.07 -12.51 10.14
CA MET A 1 -3.32 -11.89 9.63
C MET A 1 -4.27 -11.53 10.77
N SER A 2 -4.71 -12.49 11.59
CA SER A 2 -5.64 -12.28 12.72
C SER A 2 -5.28 -11.10 13.63
N GLU A 3 -4.03 -10.99 14.08
CA GLU A 3 -3.57 -9.91 14.95
C GLU A 3 -3.75 -8.52 14.35
N ILE A 4 -3.50 -8.37 13.04
CA ILE A 4 -3.67 -7.10 12.31
C ILE A 4 -5.16 -6.71 12.32
N MET A 5 -6.04 -7.68 12.06
CA MET A 5 -7.49 -7.47 12.02
C MET A 5 -8.06 -7.16 13.41
N GLU A 6 -7.55 -7.81 14.47
CA GLU A 6 -7.96 -7.48 15.84
C GLU A 6 -7.48 -6.10 16.26
N SER A 7 -6.23 -5.77 15.96
CA SER A 7 -5.67 -4.45 16.25
C SER A 7 -6.43 -3.35 15.51
N SER A 8 -6.83 -3.56 14.26
CA SER A 8 -7.65 -2.60 13.52
C SER A 8 -9.03 -2.40 14.15
N ARG A 9 -9.67 -3.48 14.62
CA ARG A 9 -10.97 -3.39 15.29
C ARG A 9 -10.91 -2.61 16.60
N ARG A 10 -9.83 -2.77 17.39
CA ARG A 10 -9.58 -1.93 18.58
C ARG A 10 -9.45 -0.44 18.23
N GLN A 11 -9.04 -0.16 17.00
CA GLN A 11 -8.99 1.18 16.44
C GLN A 11 -10.30 1.55 15.70
N ASN A 12 -11.44 0.89 15.96
CA ASN A 12 -12.74 1.16 15.31
C ASN A 12 -12.62 1.17 13.77
N LEU A 13 -11.88 0.19 13.22
CA LEU A 13 -11.72 -0.07 11.79
C LEU A 13 -12.06 -1.53 11.47
N ASP A 14 -12.96 -1.73 10.51
CA ASP A 14 -13.20 -3.01 9.87
C ASP A 14 -12.39 -3.09 8.57
N LEU A 15 -11.51 -4.09 8.48
CA LEU A 15 -10.69 -4.32 7.30
C LEU A 15 -11.22 -5.55 6.57
N GLN A 16 -11.30 -5.48 5.25
CA GLN A 16 -11.75 -6.58 4.42
C GLN A 16 -10.77 -6.77 3.26
N LEU A 17 -10.21 -7.98 3.15
CA LEU A 17 -9.40 -8.41 2.01
C LEU A 17 -10.27 -9.25 1.08
N GLN A 18 -10.35 -8.83 -0.19
CA GLN A 18 -11.02 -9.53 -1.27
C GLN A 18 -9.98 -9.87 -2.33
N THR A 19 -10.03 -11.09 -2.85
CA THR A 19 -9.09 -11.56 -3.89
C THR A 19 -9.85 -12.03 -5.12
N PHE A 20 -9.29 -11.78 -6.29
CA PHE A 20 -9.78 -12.27 -7.58
C PHE A 20 -8.58 -12.67 -8.44
N GLY A 21 -8.22 -13.96 -8.38
CA GLY A 21 -6.98 -14.45 -8.98
C GLY A 21 -5.75 -13.75 -8.36
N PRO A 22 -4.82 -13.21 -9.17
CA PRO A 22 -3.66 -12.50 -8.65
C PRO A 22 -3.98 -11.10 -8.13
N PHE A 23 -5.17 -10.57 -8.42
CA PHE A 23 -5.59 -9.25 -7.98
C PHE A 23 -6.22 -9.31 -6.60
N PHE A 24 -6.02 -8.24 -5.83
CA PHE A 24 -6.66 -8.10 -4.53
C PHE A 24 -7.08 -6.66 -4.27
N ARG A 25 -8.08 -6.53 -3.40
CA ARG A 25 -8.57 -5.27 -2.87
C ARG A 25 -8.67 -5.38 -1.36
N ILE A 26 -8.20 -4.34 -0.68
CA ILE A 26 -8.37 -4.15 0.74
C ILE A 26 -9.26 -2.93 0.94
N THR A 27 -10.32 -3.08 1.73
CA THR A 27 -11.19 -1.96 2.08
C THR A 27 -11.15 -1.77 3.59
N ALA A 28 -10.99 -0.53 4.03
CA ALA A 28 -11.13 -0.11 5.42
C ALA A 28 -12.44 0.65 5.59
N LYS A 29 -13.27 0.21 6.53
CA LYS A 29 -14.53 0.87 6.91
C LYS A 29 -14.50 1.26 8.38
N GLY A 30 -15.22 2.32 8.73
CA GLY A 30 -15.51 2.61 10.13
C GLY A 30 -16.44 1.53 10.68
N LEU A 31 -16.13 0.94 11.84
CA LEU A 31 -16.97 -0.11 12.42
C LEU A 31 -18.37 0.41 12.76
N GLU A 32 -18.47 1.64 13.27
CA GLU A 32 -19.74 2.28 13.63
C GLU A 32 -20.47 2.87 12.42
N THR A 33 -19.75 3.60 11.56
CA THR A 33 -20.38 4.35 10.46
C THR A 33 -20.65 3.50 9.23
N GLN A 34 -19.97 2.35 9.12
CA GLN A 34 -19.95 1.47 7.93
C GLN A 34 -19.53 2.17 6.63
N ARG A 35 -19.02 3.40 6.72
CA ARG A 35 -18.50 4.16 5.58
C ARG A 35 -17.09 3.71 5.26
N GLU A 36 -16.76 3.73 3.97
CA GLU A 36 -15.41 3.48 3.49
C GLU A 36 -14.51 4.64 3.89
N LEU A 37 -13.43 4.33 4.61
CA LEU A 37 -12.40 5.29 5.02
C LEU A 37 -11.19 5.21 4.10
N GLY A 38 -10.94 4.05 3.52
CA GLY A 38 -9.86 3.88 2.57
C GLY A 38 -9.90 2.55 1.86
N ARG A 39 -9.12 2.46 0.80
CA ARG A 39 -8.95 1.24 0.03
C ARG A 39 -7.54 1.13 -0.53
N ALA A 40 -7.10 -0.11 -0.72
CA ALA A 40 -5.94 -0.42 -1.53
C ALA A 40 -6.28 -1.48 -2.57
N GLU A 41 -5.64 -1.37 -3.73
CA GLU A 41 -5.72 -2.33 -4.81
C GLU A 41 -4.30 -2.71 -5.21
N GLY A 42 -4.12 -3.97 -5.57
CA GLY A 42 -2.84 -4.46 -6.05
C GLY A 42 -2.93 -5.80 -6.74
N VAL A 43 -1.78 -6.26 -7.19
CA VAL A 43 -1.63 -7.50 -7.95
C VAL A 43 -0.38 -8.25 -7.51
N ILE A 44 -0.49 -9.57 -7.41
CA ILE A 44 0.65 -10.48 -7.24
C ILE A 44 1.15 -10.85 -8.63
N ARG A 45 2.30 -10.30 -9.02
CA ARG A 45 2.96 -10.61 -10.29
C ARG A 45 3.84 -11.83 -10.11
N VAL A 46 3.64 -12.84 -10.96
CA VAL A 46 4.50 -14.03 -11.02
C VAL A 46 5.57 -13.79 -12.09
N TRP A 47 6.81 -13.61 -11.65
CA TRP A 47 7.98 -13.42 -12.51
C TRP A 47 8.98 -14.51 -12.17
N TYR A 48 8.89 -15.67 -12.83
CA TYR A 48 9.68 -16.84 -12.48
C TYR A 48 11.17 -16.49 -12.36
N PRO A 49 11.85 -16.80 -11.23
CA PRO A 49 11.45 -17.69 -10.12
C PRO A 49 10.81 -17.00 -8.89
N CYS A 50 10.39 -15.73 -9.00
CA CYS A 50 9.91 -14.90 -7.88
C CYS A 50 8.44 -14.47 -8.02
N LYS A 51 7.79 -14.21 -6.89
CA LYS A 51 6.51 -13.47 -6.82
C LYS A 51 6.75 -12.09 -6.24
N ILE A 52 6.13 -11.09 -6.84
CA ILE A 52 6.22 -9.69 -6.43
C ILE A 52 4.81 -9.22 -6.07
N LEU A 53 4.65 -8.68 -4.87
CA LEU A 53 3.46 -7.93 -4.49
C LEU A 53 3.60 -6.53 -5.08
N HIS A 54 2.73 -6.16 -6.01
CA HIS A 54 2.70 -4.82 -6.57
C HIS A 54 1.44 -4.09 -6.07
N LEU A 55 1.64 -3.00 -5.34
CA LEU A 55 0.56 -2.16 -4.84
C LEU A 55 0.29 -1.03 -5.84
N ASP A 56 -0.84 -1.13 -6.54
CA ASP A 56 -1.22 -0.20 -7.60
C ASP A 56 -1.77 1.11 -7.03
N SER A 57 -2.64 1.03 -6.02
CA SER A 57 -3.20 2.22 -5.41
C SER A 57 -3.51 2.05 -3.93
N ILE A 58 -3.31 3.13 -3.17
CA ILE A 58 -3.79 3.29 -1.81
C ILE A 58 -4.48 4.64 -1.76
N ARG A 59 -5.78 4.65 -1.48
CA ARG A 59 -6.61 5.85 -1.48
C ARG A 59 -7.34 5.95 -0.15
N LEU A 60 -7.28 7.13 0.46
CA LEU A 60 -8.00 7.43 1.69
C LEU A 60 -9.08 8.46 1.38
N GLN A 61 -10.28 8.27 1.92
CA GLN A 61 -11.43 9.14 1.67
C GLN A 61 -11.33 10.42 2.50
N ARG A 62 -11.98 11.49 2.03
CA ARG A 62 -12.05 12.78 2.76
C ARG A 62 -12.67 12.64 4.15
N GLU A 63 -13.57 11.69 4.36
CA GLU A 63 -14.13 11.40 5.68
C GLU A 63 -13.07 11.06 6.72
N THR A 64 -11.92 10.54 6.28
CA THR A 64 -10.76 10.27 7.14
C THR A 64 -10.15 11.54 7.76
N LEU A 65 -10.32 12.70 7.12
CA LEU A 65 -9.78 13.98 7.62
C LEU A 65 -10.53 14.49 8.85
N GLY A 66 -11.81 14.11 9.01
CA GLY A 66 -12.65 14.50 10.14
C GLY A 66 -12.56 13.56 11.34
N MET A 67 -11.74 12.51 11.26
CA MET A 67 -11.53 11.57 12.36
C MET A 67 -10.41 12.07 13.27
N GLU A 68 -10.52 11.81 14.58
CA GLU A 68 -9.39 11.99 15.51
C GLU A 68 -8.18 11.10 15.15
N LYS A 69 -8.42 10.08 14.32
CA LYS A 69 -7.39 9.14 13.88
C LYS A 69 -6.56 9.74 12.75
N SER A 70 -5.25 9.56 12.82
CA SER A 70 -4.35 9.96 11.75
C SER A 70 -4.65 9.18 10.46
N ILE A 71 -4.71 9.91 9.34
CA ILE A 71 -4.71 9.37 7.96
C ILE A 71 -3.63 8.29 7.79
N PHE A 72 -2.45 8.53 8.38
CA PHE A 72 -1.34 7.58 8.33
C PHE A 72 -1.59 6.30 9.13
N GLY A 73 -2.42 6.35 10.17
CA GLY A 73 -2.81 5.16 10.95
C GLY A 73 -3.68 4.20 10.14
N ILE A 74 -4.67 4.72 9.41
CA ILE A 74 -5.49 3.88 8.50
C ILE A 74 -4.64 3.35 7.35
N GLY A 75 -3.79 4.21 6.76
CA GLY A 75 -2.84 3.79 5.73
C GLY A 75 -1.89 2.67 6.21
N LEU A 76 -1.44 2.73 7.46
CA LEU A 76 -0.58 1.70 8.06
C LEU A 76 -1.31 0.36 8.14
N PHE A 77 -2.56 0.33 8.60
CA PHE A 77 -3.35 -0.90 8.67
C PHE A 77 -3.61 -1.52 7.30
N ILE A 78 -4.01 -0.70 6.32
CA ILE A 78 -4.21 -1.14 4.94
C ILE A 78 -2.89 -1.72 4.38
N GLY A 79 -1.77 -1.01 4.57
CA GLY A 79 -0.45 -1.46 4.15
C GLY A 79 -0.01 -2.75 4.84
N ALA A 80 -0.28 -2.91 6.13
CA ALA A 80 0.04 -4.11 6.90
C ALA A 80 -0.72 -5.34 6.36
N VAL A 81 -2.02 -5.20 6.06
CA VAL A 81 -2.81 -6.27 5.44
C VAL A 81 -2.25 -6.63 4.06
N ALA A 82 -1.90 -5.64 3.23
CA ALA A 82 -1.31 -5.87 1.92
C ALA A 82 0.00 -6.65 1.99
N ILE A 83 0.96 -6.17 2.79
CA ILE A 83 2.26 -6.80 2.95
C ILE A 83 2.10 -8.22 3.50
N ARG A 84 1.20 -8.40 4.48
CA ARG A 84 0.93 -9.74 5.03
C ARG A 84 0.32 -10.66 3.97
N HIS A 85 -0.60 -10.18 3.15
CA HIS A 85 -1.18 -10.95 2.05
C HIS A 85 -0.11 -11.36 1.03
N GLY A 86 0.81 -10.46 0.68
CA GLY A 86 1.95 -10.78 -0.18
C GLY A 86 2.86 -11.84 0.43
N TYR A 87 3.20 -11.71 1.72
CA TYR A 87 4.00 -12.68 2.45
C TYR A 87 3.35 -14.07 2.45
N ASP A 88 2.07 -14.14 2.83
CA ASP A 88 1.30 -15.40 2.86
C ASP A 88 1.16 -16.02 1.46
N SER A 89 1.28 -15.22 0.40
CA SER A 89 1.26 -15.68 -1.00
C SER A 89 2.65 -16.09 -1.56
N GLY A 90 3.70 -15.96 -0.76
CA GLY A 90 5.09 -16.29 -1.11
C GLY A 90 5.85 -15.18 -1.85
N CYS A 91 5.39 -13.93 -1.77
CA CYS A 91 6.11 -12.80 -2.36
C CYS A 91 7.38 -12.49 -1.56
N LYS A 92 8.52 -12.41 -2.25
CA LYS A 92 9.81 -12.01 -1.65
C LYS A 92 10.06 -10.51 -1.73
N LYS A 93 9.27 -9.81 -2.54
CA LYS A 93 9.44 -8.40 -2.86
C LYS A 93 8.08 -7.73 -2.92
N THR A 94 8.01 -6.53 -2.35
CA THR A 94 6.84 -5.64 -2.44
C THR A 94 7.26 -4.34 -3.10
N GLU A 95 6.48 -3.88 -4.07
CA GLU A 95 6.66 -2.62 -4.76
C GLU A 95 5.40 -1.76 -4.60
N LEU A 96 5.59 -0.45 -4.49
CA LEU A 96 4.49 0.52 -4.57
C LEU A 96 4.97 1.82 -5.21
N LEU A 97 4.03 2.52 -5.86
CA LEU A 97 4.27 3.84 -6.40
C LEU A 97 3.76 4.91 -5.42
N ALA A 98 4.67 5.79 -5.00
CA ALA A 98 4.33 6.95 -4.20
C ALA A 98 3.90 8.10 -5.13
N ILE A 99 2.60 8.39 -5.18
CA ILE A 99 2.04 9.47 -5.98
C ILE A 99 2.60 10.82 -5.54
N ASN A 100 3.14 11.60 -6.48
CA ASN A 100 3.60 12.97 -6.25
C ASN A 100 2.50 13.95 -6.69
N ASP A 101 1.58 14.28 -5.78
CA ASP A 101 0.60 15.36 -6.04
C ASP A 101 1.15 16.73 -5.59
N THR A 102 2.00 16.77 -4.55
CA THR A 102 2.76 17.95 -4.11
C THR A 102 4.03 17.51 -3.37
N ASP A 103 5.12 18.28 -3.47
CA ASP A 103 6.43 17.95 -2.88
C ASP A 103 6.35 17.66 -1.37
N LEU A 104 5.58 18.46 -0.62
CA LEU A 104 5.46 18.30 0.83
C LEU A 104 4.80 16.97 1.21
N TYR A 105 3.72 16.59 0.54
CA TYR A 105 3.04 15.32 0.80
C TYR A 105 3.86 14.14 0.31
N HIS A 106 4.52 14.29 -0.84
CA HIS A 106 5.42 13.30 -1.39
C HIS A 106 6.57 12.98 -0.43
N LEU A 107 7.25 13.99 0.11
CA LEU A 107 8.33 13.80 1.10
C LEU A 107 7.83 13.11 2.39
N LYS A 108 6.63 13.46 2.87
CA LYS A 108 6.02 12.78 4.03
C LYS A 108 5.74 11.30 3.72
N LEU A 109 5.22 11.01 2.54
CA LEU A 109 4.89 9.65 2.11
C LEU A 109 6.15 8.79 1.95
N VAL A 110 7.20 9.32 1.30
CA VAL A 110 8.49 8.63 1.18
C VAL A 110 9.11 8.36 2.55
N ARG A 111 9.10 9.35 3.46
CA ARG A 111 9.61 9.16 4.83
C ARG A 111 8.81 8.13 5.62
N PHE A 112 7.49 8.08 5.43
CA PHE A 112 6.63 7.08 6.05
C PHE A 112 7.00 5.67 5.56
N TYR A 113 7.06 5.48 4.24
CA TYR A 113 7.39 4.18 3.66
C TYR A 113 8.83 3.73 3.97
N LYS A 114 9.78 4.67 4.05
CA LYS A 114 11.15 4.38 4.52
C LYS A 114 11.19 3.83 5.94
N ARG A 115 10.40 4.40 6.86
CA ARG A 115 10.35 3.95 8.26
C ARG A 115 9.78 2.53 8.42
N ILE A 116 8.92 2.10 7.51
CA ILE A 116 8.34 0.75 7.52
C ILE A 116 9.15 -0.27 6.68
N GLY A 117 10.35 0.12 6.21
CA GLY A 117 11.32 -0.78 5.58
C GLY A 117 11.44 -0.68 4.06
N PHE A 118 10.70 0.22 3.40
CA PHE A 118 10.89 0.45 1.96
C PHE A 118 12.12 1.31 1.69
N ARG A 119 12.70 1.15 0.51
CA ARG A 119 13.72 2.04 -0.04
C ARG A 119 13.24 2.58 -1.38
N VAL A 120 13.75 3.76 -1.74
CA VAL A 120 13.57 4.33 -3.08
C VAL A 120 14.46 3.54 -4.02
N VAL A 121 13.90 3.00 -5.10
CA VAL A 121 14.65 2.22 -6.10
C VAL A 121 14.71 2.93 -7.45
N HIS A 122 13.67 3.68 -7.80
CA HIS A 122 13.65 4.49 -9.01
C HIS A 122 12.84 5.75 -8.77
N GLU A 123 13.34 6.87 -9.29
CA GLU A 123 12.59 8.12 -9.37
C GLU A 123 12.12 8.26 -10.83
N VAL A 124 10.82 8.10 -11.04
CA VAL A 124 10.16 8.23 -12.34
C VAL A 124 10.04 9.72 -12.61
N THR A 125 10.91 10.24 -13.49
CA THR A 125 10.90 11.64 -13.97
C THR A 125 10.12 11.80 -15.27
N GLY A 126 9.64 10.71 -15.87
CA GLY A 126 8.84 10.71 -17.10
C GLY A 126 9.64 11.01 -18.38
N SER A 127 10.96 10.90 -18.33
CA SER A 127 11.89 11.32 -19.40
C SER A 127 12.67 10.16 -20.03
N SER A 128 12.56 8.94 -19.52
CA SER A 128 13.29 7.77 -20.03
C SER A 128 12.36 6.71 -20.64
N LEU A 129 12.90 5.89 -21.57
CA LEU A 129 12.19 4.72 -22.12
C LEU A 129 11.80 3.70 -21.03
N GLY A 130 12.50 3.67 -19.89
CA GLY A 130 12.15 2.86 -18.72
C GLY A 130 10.91 3.35 -17.97
N ASP A 131 10.54 4.62 -18.17
CA ASP A 131 9.36 5.20 -17.55
C ASP A 131 8.07 4.77 -18.28
N LEU A 132 8.12 4.27 -19.53
CA LEU A 132 6.95 3.91 -20.35
C LEU A 132 5.96 2.94 -19.67
N GLY A 133 6.43 2.04 -18.79
CA GLY A 133 5.57 1.18 -17.98
C GLY A 133 4.89 1.87 -16.78
N HIS A 134 5.26 3.12 -16.53
CA HIS A 134 4.95 3.94 -15.35
C HIS A 134 4.51 5.39 -15.72
N ILE A 135 4.36 5.75 -17.01
CA ILE A 135 4.03 7.10 -17.53
C ILE A 135 2.60 7.51 -17.17
N ILE A 136 2.31 7.78 -15.89
CA ILE A 136 1.11 8.58 -15.57
C ILE A 136 1.42 9.79 -14.68
N LYS A 137 2.45 9.81 -13.79
CA LYS A 137 2.97 11.07 -13.20
C LYS A 137 4.42 10.89 -12.70
N GLU A 138 5.08 11.97 -12.31
CA GLU A 138 6.35 11.90 -11.57
C GLU A 138 6.14 11.11 -10.26
N HIS A 139 6.90 10.04 -10.04
CA HIS A 139 6.64 9.06 -8.98
C HIS A 139 7.94 8.49 -8.42
N HIS A 140 7.97 8.14 -7.13
CA HIS A 140 9.04 7.28 -6.62
C HIS A 140 8.55 5.84 -6.57
N LEU A 141 9.26 4.93 -7.22
CA LEU A 141 9.11 3.50 -7.02
C LEU A 141 9.83 3.11 -5.72
N LEU A 142 9.03 2.64 -4.77
CA LEU A 142 9.50 2.15 -3.50
C LEU A 142 9.46 0.63 -3.49
N GLU A 143 10.51 0.01 -2.94
CA GLU A 143 10.60 -1.45 -2.80
C GLU A 143 11.01 -1.85 -1.38
N VAL A 144 10.43 -2.91 -0.87
CA VAL A 144 10.99 -3.67 0.26
C VAL A 144 11.19 -5.13 -0.14
N LYS A 145 12.35 -5.68 0.23
CA LYS A 145 12.65 -7.12 0.09
C LYS A 145 12.40 -7.79 1.43
N SER A 146 11.67 -8.90 1.42
CA SER A 146 11.64 -9.81 2.55
C SER A 146 12.94 -10.62 2.51
N ASN A 147 13.74 -10.54 3.58
CA ASN A 147 14.88 -11.44 3.74
C ASN A 147 14.32 -12.83 4.01
N SER A 148 14.47 -13.75 3.05
CA SER A 148 14.25 -15.17 3.28
C SER A 148 15.25 -15.63 4.33
N THR A 149 14.75 -16.02 5.50
CA THR A 149 15.47 -16.90 6.43
C THR A 149 15.34 -18.34 5.95
#